data_AF-A0A9P9PFX8-F1
#
_entry.id   AF-A0A9P9PFX8-F1
#
_cell.length_a   1.000
_cell.length_b   1.000
_cell.length_c   1.000
_cell.angle_alpha   90.00
_cell.angle_beta   90.00
_cell.angle_gamma   90.00
#
_symmetry.space_group_name_H-M   'P 1'
#
loop_
_entity.id
_entity.type
_entity.pdbx_description
1 polymer ?
#
loop_
_entity_poly.entity_id
_entity_poly.type
_entity_poly.pdbx_seq_one_letter_code
_entity_poly.pdbx_strand_id
1 'polypeptide(L)'
;MASMMNEQPAAVSESMPTMDELARLEASLRAKRQRTAALRREYEEALKDDVKASSHILDLFDERAALDCHRLTDLMYRKLPTELRQTVYRFLCIEDQPIPVGPYYHFRPYGSPNRILSDRLASALSVGRDRIDHSERPDPDILMPDSHIFKTRYVNHNIACETREAYFSNNTFSICNVDMGIFDFVYGRITAASALSPPERTYPSGIVPMSRVDMVEDIPAFIFAHKLQLRLKYEHMNAAITKDVPVAPVARRETFANECSFLRNAKNSLSSLHCMQAGNQALEIEFIIMTSIEQPRDGRRRFVNILQSLRNTVYSLKYDRDDSRIKVIHHDENISPFPRNITALWSLTKEQWEHEKKANEAKLTWDADFYLSPLELDGWEAHGGISESKMEALLHERWGISDVFRDTRPRFPIKEGKYWPVGNGSVGYW
;
A
#
# COMPACT_ATOMS: atom_id res chain seq x y z
N MET A 1 -85.59 -34.37 -1.08
CA MET A 1 -85.81 -35.69 -0.44
C MET A 1 -84.71 -36.62 -0.92
N ALA A 2 -83.83 -37.05 0.01
CA ALA A 2 -82.89 -38.21 -0.05
C ALA A 2 -81.90 -38.29 -1.24
N SER A 3 -80.62 -38.63 -1.10
CA SER A 3 -79.85 -39.25 -0.02
C SER A 3 -78.37 -38.94 -0.31
N MET A 4 -77.66 -38.29 0.63
CA MET A 4 -76.19 -38.22 0.60
C MET A 4 -75.65 -39.60 1.00
N MET A 5 -75.14 -40.36 0.03
CA MET A 5 -74.32 -41.53 0.33
C MET A 5 -72.87 -41.10 0.54
N ASN A 6 -72.44 -41.38 1.76
CA ASN A 6 -71.19 -41.07 2.40
C ASN A 6 -70.18 -42.18 2.01
N GLU A 7 -69.27 -41.92 1.06
CA GLU A 7 -68.13 -42.81 0.81
C GLU A 7 -67.13 -42.63 1.97
N GLN A 8 -67.13 -43.57 2.90
CA GLN A 8 -66.13 -43.67 3.96
C GLN A 8 -64.76 -43.97 3.34
N PRO A 9 -63.70 -43.22 3.70
CA PRO A 9 -62.34 -43.58 3.31
C PRO A 9 -61.97 -44.91 3.98
N ALA A 10 -61.50 -45.87 3.19
CA ALA A 10 -60.92 -47.11 3.67
C ALA A 10 -59.78 -46.78 4.65
N ALA A 11 -60.04 -47.00 5.94
CA ALA A 11 -59.06 -46.86 7.00
C ALA A 11 -57.94 -47.88 6.74
N VAL A 12 -56.81 -47.39 6.22
CA VAL A 12 -55.55 -48.14 6.18
C VAL A 12 -55.19 -48.39 7.65
N SER A 13 -55.38 -49.64 8.10
CA SER A 13 -54.93 -50.10 9.40
C SER A 13 -53.40 -50.09 9.39
N GLU A 14 -52.80 -48.99 9.83
CA GLU A 14 -51.37 -48.91 10.11
C GLU A 14 -51.09 -49.76 11.35
N SER A 15 -50.73 -51.03 11.13
CA SER A 15 -50.19 -51.89 12.17
C SER A 15 -48.92 -51.23 12.73
N MET A 16 -48.92 -50.89 14.01
CA MET A 16 -47.74 -50.34 14.66
C MET A 16 -46.57 -51.33 14.55
N PRO A 17 -45.38 -50.87 14.14
CA PRO A 17 -44.22 -51.74 14.01
C PRO A 17 -43.89 -52.39 15.35
N THR A 18 -43.59 -53.68 15.31
CA THR A 18 -43.21 -54.46 16.50
C THR A 18 -41.86 -53.96 17.05
N MET A 19 -41.62 -54.16 18.35
CA MET A 19 -40.35 -53.75 18.98
C MET A 19 -39.11 -54.35 18.29
N ASP A 20 -39.24 -55.56 17.73
CA ASP A 20 -38.18 -56.22 16.97
C ASP A 20 -37.91 -55.54 15.62
N GLU A 21 -38.93 -55.01 14.96
CA GLU A 21 -38.79 -54.24 13.72
C GLU A 21 -38.08 -52.90 13.97
N LEU A 22 -38.42 -52.22 15.06
CA LEU A 22 -37.73 -51.00 15.48
C LEU A 22 -36.25 -51.27 15.77
N ALA A 23 -35.94 -52.34 16.51
CA ALA A 23 -34.55 -52.71 16.79
C ALA A 23 -33.76 -53.03 15.51
N ARG A 24 -34.37 -53.73 14.54
CA ARG A 24 -33.76 -54.01 13.22
C ARG A 24 -33.54 -52.74 12.40
N LEU A 25 -34.49 -51.81 12.39
CA LEU A 25 -34.38 -50.53 11.70
C LEU A 25 -33.29 -49.66 12.32
N GLU A 26 -33.19 -49.60 13.65
CA GLU A 26 -32.12 -48.88 14.33
C GLU A 26 -30.73 -49.45 14.03
N ALA A 27 -30.59 -50.77 14.03
CA ALA A 27 -29.35 -51.44 13.67
C ALA A 27 -28.97 -51.15 12.20
N SER A 28 -29.95 -51.23 11.29
CA SER A 28 -29.78 -50.89 9.88
C SER A 28 -29.39 -49.41 9.67
N LEU A 29 -30.03 -48.49 10.39
CA LEU A 29 -29.72 -47.07 10.34
C LEU A 29 -28.31 -46.78 10.87
N ARG A 30 -27.92 -47.42 11.99
CA ARG A 30 -26.54 -47.32 12.54
C ARG A 30 -25.52 -47.82 11.53
N ALA A 31 -25.74 -48.98 10.92
CA ALA A 31 -24.86 -49.54 9.89
C ALA A 31 -24.76 -48.61 8.67
N LYS A 32 -25.88 -48.05 8.20
CA LYS A 32 -25.87 -47.06 7.10
C LYS A 32 -25.10 -45.80 7.48
N ARG A 33 -25.29 -45.24 8.68
CA ARG A 33 -24.54 -44.05 9.15
C ARG A 33 -23.04 -44.33 9.25
N GLN A 34 -22.64 -45.48 9.76
CA GLN A 34 -21.23 -45.90 9.81
C GLN A 34 -20.64 -46.02 8.40
N ARG A 35 -21.38 -46.62 7.46
CA ARG A 35 -20.97 -46.72 6.06
C ARG A 35 -20.84 -45.34 5.40
N THR A 36 -21.79 -44.44 5.59
CA THR A 36 -21.71 -43.06 5.08
C THR A 36 -20.50 -42.32 5.68
N ALA A 37 -20.21 -42.50 6.96
CA ALA A 37 -19.04 -41.89 7.60
C ALA A 37 -17.72 -42.45 7.05
N ALA A 38 -17.64 -43.77 6.80
CA ALA A 38 -16.47 -44.40 6.17
C ALA A 38 -16.25 -43.87 4.74
N LEU A 39 -17.29 -43.83 3.92
CA LEU A 39 -17.21 -43.29 2.55
C LEU A 39 -16.82 -41.82 2.51
N ARG A 40 -17.24 -40.99 3.49
CA ARG A 40 -16.80 -39.59 3.58
C ARG A 40 -15.30 -39.48 3.85
N ARG A 41 -14.75 -40.31 4.74
CA ARG A 41 -13.30 -40.31 5.01
C ARG A 41 -12.50 -40.77 3.78
N GLU A 42 -12.97 -41.81 3.11
CA GLU A 42 -12.35 -42.31 1.88
C GLU A 42 -12.37 -41.24 0.77
N TYR A 43 -13.50 -40.51 0.63
CA TYR A 43 -13.59 -39.38 -0.28
C TYR A 43 -12.64 -38.23 0.07
N GLU A 44 -12.53 -37.87 1.36
CA GLU A 44 -11.59 -36.83 1.83
C GLU A 44 -10.13 -37.24 1.62
N GLU A 45 -9.80 -38.52 1.80
CA GLU A 45 -8.47 -39.07 1.54
C GLU A 45 -8.14 -39.05 0.04
N ALA A 46 -9.08 -39.51 -0.80
CA ALA A 46 -8.94 -39.44 -2.26
C ALA A 46 -8.77 -37.99 -2.76
N LEU A 47 -9.49 -37.03 -2.18
CA LEU A 47 -9.35 -35.61 -2.53
C LEU A 47 -7.96 -35.06 -2.15
N LYS A 48 -7.41 -35.47 -0.99
CA LYS A 48 -6.05 -35.08 -0.59
C LYS A 48 -5.00 -35.68 -1.53
N ASP A 49 -5.17 -36.95 -1.91
CA ASP A 49 -4.27 -37.63 -2.84
C ASP A 49 -4.33 -37.00 -4.24
N ASP A 50 -5.52 -36.63 -4.72
CA ASP A 50 -5.71 -35.92 -5.99
C ASP A 50 -5.04 -34.54 -6.00
N VAL A 51 -5.21 -33.76 -4.93
CA VAL A 51 -4.53 -32.46 -4.77
C VAL A 51 -3.01 -32.63 -4.75
N LYS A 52 -2.50 -33.64 -4.03
CA LYS A 52 -1.07 -33.94 -3.95
C LYS A 52 -0.51 -34.40 -5.29
N ALA A 53 -1.21 -35.28 -6.00
CA ALA A 53 -0.82 -35.74 -7.33
C ALA A 53 -0.84 -34.60 -8.35
N SER A 54 -1.89 -33.77 -8.34
CA SER A 54 -2.00 -32.59 -9.20
C SER A 54 -0.87 -31.59 -8.93
N SER A 55 -0.58 -31.30 -7.65
CA SER A 55 0.56 -30.46 -7.27
C SER A 55 1.88 -31.03 -7.79
N HIS A 56 2.11 -32.33 -7.62
CA HIS A 56 3.34 -32.97 -8.09
C HIS A 56 3.50 -32.93 -9.61
N ILE A 57 2.40 -33.13 -10.36
CA ILE A 57 2.41 -33.02 -11.82
C ILE A 57 2.74 -31.58 -12.25
N LEU A 58 2.16 -30.58 -11.58
CA LEU A 58 2.46 -29.17 -11.85
C LEU A 58 3.93 -28.86 -11.55
N ASP A 59 4.47 -29.34 -10.43
CA ASP A 59 5.89 -29.16 -10.09
C ASP A 59 6.82 -29.73 -11.17
N LEU A 60 6.50 -30.92 -11.71
CA LEU A 60 7.26 -31.53 -12.80
C LEU A 60 7.20 -30.72 -14.10
N PHE A 61 6.03 -30.16 -14.43
CA PHE A 61 5.89 -29.26 -15.58
C PHE A 61 6.69 -27.97 -15.39
N ASP A 62 6.65 -27.38 -14.20
CA ASP A 62 7.39 -26.16 -13.86
C ASP A 62 8.91 -26.39 -13.92
N GLU A 63 9.40 -27.51 -13.38
CA GLU A 63 10.82 -27.89 -13.48
C GLU A 63 11.26 -28.05 -14.94
N ARG A 64 10.43 -28.71 -15.76
CA ARG A 64 10.76 -28.90 -17.17
C ARG A 64 10.76 -27.59 -17.95
N ALA A 65 9.75 -26.75 -17.73
CA ALA A 65 9.66 -25.43 -18.34
C ALA A 65 10.84 -24.54 -17.94
N ALA A 66 11.22 -24.55 -16.65
CA ALA A 66 12.39 -23.85 -16.15
C ALA A 66 13.68 -24.27 -16.86
N LEU A 67 13.90 -25.57 -17.04
CA LEU A 67 15.06 -26.09 -17.75
C LEU A 67 15.10 -25.65 -19.22
N ASP A 68 13.97 -25.71 -19.91
CA ASP A 68 13.89 -25.33 -21.33
C ASP A 68 14.08 -23.81 -21.51
N CYS A 69 13.47 -22.98 -20.65
CA CYS A 69 13.71 -21.53 -20.59
C CYS A 69 15.18 -21.20 -20.30
N HIS A 70 15.81 -21.90 -19.35
CA HIS A 70 17.21 -21.68 -19.00
C HIS A 70 18.12 -22.01 -20.19
N ARG A 71 17.86 -23.11 -20.90
CA ARG A 71 18.62 -23.48 -22.11
C ARG A 71 18.48 -22.46 -23.22
N LEU A 72 17.28 -21.94 -23.45
CA LEU A 72 17.03 -20.94 -24.48
C LEU A 72 17.73 -19.62 -24.16
N THR A 73 17.64 -19.15 -22.91
CA THR A 73 18.27 -17.91 -22.46
C THR A 73 19.79 -18.02 -22.43
N ASP A 74 20.34 -19.18 -22.08
CA ASP A 74 21.76 -19.47 -22.19
C ASP A 74 22.24 -19.44 -23.67
N LEU A 75 21.47 -20.01 -24.59
CA LEU A 75 21.76 -19.91 -26.02
C LEU A 75 21.70 -18.46 -26.50
N MET A 76 20.69 -17.69 -26.06
CA MET A 76 20.53 -16.28 -26.37
C MET A 76 21.75 -15.47 -25.92
N TYR A 77 22.22 -15.67 -24.69
CA TYR A 77 23.41 -15.01 -24.17
C TYR A 77 24.66 -15.32 -25.00
N ARG A 78 24.86 -16.60 -25.36
CA ARG A 78 26.04 -17.04 -26.12
C ARG A 78 26.04 -16.63 -27.59
N LYS A 79 24.87 -16.47 -28.20
CA LYS A 79 24.73 -16.31 -29.66
C LYS A 79 24.34 -14.92 -30.09
N LEU A 80 23.61 -14.17 -29.28
CA LEU A 80 23.22 -12.80 -29.61
C LEU A 80 24.27 -11.82 -29.07
N PRO A 81 24.71 -10.84 -29.88
CA PRO A 81 25.47 -9.71 -29.36
C PRO A 81 24.61 -8.85 -28.43
N THR A 82 25.26 -8.06 -27.58
CA THR A 82 24.61 -7.28 -26.51
C THR A 82 23.53 -6.35 -27.06
N GLU A 83 23.74 -5.75 -28.22
CA GLU A 83 22.80 -4.80 -28.85
C GLU A 83 21.47 -5.47 -29.24
N LEU A 84 21.53 -6.73 -29.72
CA LEU A 84 20.33 -7.50 -30.04
C LEU A 84 19.61 -7.94 -28.77
N ARG A 85 20.34 -8.33 -27.72
CA ARG A 85 19.73 -8.65 -26.41
C ARG A 85 19.03 -7.43 -25.81
N GLN A 86 19.66 -6.26 -25.86
CA GLN A 86 19.04 -5.00 -25.42
C GLN A 86 17.75 -4.68 -26.20
N THR A 87 17.72 -4.98 -27.51
CA THR A 87 16.50 -4.82 -28.32
C THR A 87 15.38 -5.76 -27.85
N VAL A 88 15.72 -7.01 -27.51
CA VAL A 88 14.77 -7.98 -26.93
C VAL A 88 14.25 -7.46 -25.58
N TYR A 89 15.12 -6.99 -24.69
CA TYR A 89 14.70 -6.45 -23.38
C TYR A 89 13.80 -5.24 -23.52
N ARG A 90 14.07 -4.34 -24.48
CA ARG A 90 13.20 -3.19 -24.75
C ARG A 90 11.79 -3.61 -25.16
N PHE A 91 11.68 -4.67 -25.94
CA PHE A 91 10.38 -5.20 -26.37
C PHE A 91 9.65 -5.95 -25.26
N LEU A 92 10.36 -6.71 -24.44
CA LEU A 92 9.75 -7.58 -23.42
C LEU A 92 9.53 -6.91 -22.07
N CYS A 93 10.33 -5.90 -21.72
CA CYS A 93 10.44 -5.42 -20.35
C CYS A 93 10.08 -3.96 -20.15
N ILE A 94 9.73 -3.22 -21.20
CA ILE A 94 9.38 -1.80 -21.04
C ILE A 94 7.87 -1.67 -21.14
N GLU A 95 7.29 -1.17 -20.08
CA GLU A 95 5.87 -0.89 -19.95
C GLU A 95 5.63 0.61 -20.19
N ASP A 96 4.61 0.92 -20.97
CA ASP A 96 4.20 2.32 -21.20
C ASP A 96 3.51 2.92 -19.97
N GLN A 97 2.96 2.08 -19.09
CA GLN A 97 2.23 2.47 -17.89
C GLN A 97 3.03 2.27 -16.60
N PRO A 98 2.76 3.04 -15.53
CA PRO A 98 3.39 2.82 -14.23
C PRO A 98 3.06 1.45 -13.66
N ILE A 99 4.09 0.71 -13.25
CA ILE A 99 3.97 -0.65 -12.74
C ILE A 99 3.51 -0.60 -11.28
N PRO A 100 2.35 -1.14 -10.95
CA PRO A 100 1.83 -1.14 -9.60
C PRO A 100 2.60 -2.12 -8.72
N VAL A 101 3.02 -1.68 -7.55
CA VAL A 101 3.76 -2.47 -6.57
C VAL A 101 3.15 -2.30 -5.18
N GLY A 102 2.99 -3.41 -4.48
CA GLY A 102 2.56 -3.46 -3.09
C GLY A 102 1.33 -4.36 -2.91
N PRO A 103 0.69 -4.29 -1.74
CA PRO A 103 -0.43 -5.15 -1.40
C PRO A 103 -1.62 -4.89 -2.34
N TYR A 104 -2.56 -5.83 -2.32
CA TYR A 104 -3.85 -5.79 -2.99
C TYR A 104 -4.57 -4.42 -2.94
N TYR A 105 -4.34 -3.64 -1.88
CA TYR A 105 -4.89 -2.31 -1.68
C TYR A 105 -4.33 -1.23 -2.60
N HIS A 106 -3.27 -1.49 -3.37
CA HIS A 106 -2.83 -0.61 -4.46
C HIS A 106 -3.98 -0.39 -5.47
N PHE A 107 -4.81 -1.41 -5.67
CA PHE A 107 -5.85 -1.48 -6.69
C PHE A 107 -7.29 -1.41 -6.16
N ARG A 108 -7.57 -0.77 -5.02
CA ARG A 108 -8.97 -0.53 -4.62
C ARG A 108 -9.19 0.92 -4.20
N PRO A 109 -10.31 1.56 -4.60
CA PRO A 109 -10.77 2.78 -3.98
C PRO A 109 -11.54 2.38 -2.72
N TYR A 110 -11.14 2.91 -1.57
CA TYR A 110 -11.85 2.68 -0.31
C TYR A 110 -12.98 3.71 -0.18
N GLY A 111 -14.02 3.56 -1.00
CA GLY A 111 -15.18 4.44 -1.05
C GLY A 111 -16.50 3.67 -0.93
N SER A 112 -17.50 4.30 -0.31
CA SER A 112 -18.86 3.77 -0.21
C SER A 112 -19.43 3.46 -1.61
N PRO A 113 -20.15 2.34 -1.82
CA PRO A 113 -20.59 1.84 -3.13
C PRO A 113 -21.48 2.79 -3.98
N ASN A 114 -21.76 4.01 -3.51
CA ASN A 114 -22.72 4.93 -4.11
C ASN A 114 -22.11 6.06 -4.97
N ARG A 115 -20.79 6.12 -5.20
CA ARG A 115 -20.14 7.21 -5.98
C ARG A 115 -19.93 6.93 -7.49
N ILE A 116 -20.67 5.98 -8.07
CA ILE A 116 -20.51 5.53 -9.47
C ILE A 116 -20.72 6.63 -10.54
N LEU A 117 -21.33 7.78 -10.19
CA LEU A 117 -21.69 8.81 -11.17
C LEU A 117 -20.66 9.95 -11.36
N SER A 118 -19.72 10.17 -10.43
CA SER A 118 -18.66 11.21 -10.60
C SER A 118 -17.40 10.69 -11.29
N ASP A 119 -17.23 9.37 -11.41
CA ASP A 119 -16.05 8.69 -11.96
C ASP A 119 -15.74 8.97 -13.44
N ARG A 120 -16.63 9.64 -14.18
CA ARG A 120 -16.43 9.94 -15.61
C ARG A 120 -15.59 11.18 -15.90
N LEU A 121 -15.37 12.06 -14.92
CA LEU A 121 -14.61 13.31 -15.09
C LEU A 121 -13.14 13.21 -14.64
N ALA A 122 -12.77 12.16 -13.90
CA ALA A 122 -11.46 11.99 -13.25
C ALA A 122 -10.34 11.46 -14.17
N SER A 123 -10.49 11.57 -15.50
CA SER A 123 -9.66 10.91 -16.51
C SER A 123 -8.45 11.72 -17.01
N ALA A 124 -8.09 12.83 -16.36
CA ALA A 124 -7.01 13.69 -16.84
C ALA A 124 -5.84 13.80 -15.84
N LEU A 125 -5.15 12.68 -15.59
CA LEU A 125 -3.72 12.76 -15.29
C LEU A 125 -2.99 13.09 -16.61
N SER A 126 -2.13 14.10 -16.60
CA SER A 126 -1.39 14.50 -17.79
C SER A 126 -0.51 13.34 -18.31
N VAL A 127 -0.75 12.98 -19.57
CA VAL A 127 -0.06 11.97 -20.40
C VAL A 127 -0.48 10.53 -20.11
N GLY A 128 -1.38 9.98 -20.95
CA GLY A 128 -1.46 8.55 -21.30
C GLY A 128 -1.64 7.51 -20.18
N ARG A 129 -1.87 7.95 -18.93
CA ARG A 129 -2.10 7.06 -17.79
C ARG A 129 -3.57 6.69 -17.79
N ASP A 130 -3.93 5.76 -18.68
CA ASP A 130 -5.21 5.10 -18.64
C ASP A 130 -5.42 4.48 -17.25
N ARG A 131 -6.70 4.44 -16.90
CA ARG A 131 -7.31 3.65 -15.84
C ARG A 131 -6.53 2.37 -15.50
N ILE A 132 -5.54 2.45 -14.60
CA ILE A 132 -5.27 1.33 -13.69
C ILE A 132 -6.39 1.39 -12.64
N ASP A 133 -7.59 1.12 -13.15
CA ASP A 133 -8.88 1.08 -12.51
C ASP A 133 -8.90 -0.21 -11.72
N HIS A 134 -8.44 -0.07 -10.49
CA HIS A 134 -8.85 -0.81 -9.32
C HIS A 134 -9.37 -2.26 -9.46
N SER A 135 -8.71 -3.08 -10.28
CA SER A 135 -8.95 -4.51 -10.37
C SER A 135 -8.35 -5.20 -9.15
N GLU A 136 -8.93 -6.31 -8.70
CA GLU A 136 -8.34 -7.14 -7.64
C GLU A 136 -6.88 -7.58 -7.92
N ARG A 137 -6.46 -7.48 -9.18
CA ARG A 137 -5.18 -7.96 -9.68
C ARG A 137 -4.59 -6.91 -10.63
N PRO A 138 -3.26 -6.85 -10.76
CA PRO A 138 -2.65 -6.10 -11.86
C PRO A 138 -3.23 -6.55 -13.20
N ASP A 139 -3.22 -5.64 -14.19
CA ASP A 139 -3.55 -5.97 -15.57
C ASP A 139 -2.68 -7.17 -16.01
N PRO A 140 -3.27 -8.26 -16.51
CA PRO A 140 -2.51 -9.43 -16.95
C PRO A 140 -1.50 -9.12 -18.06
N ASP A 141 -1.65 -8.00 -18.77
CA ASP A 141 -0.75 -7.57 -19.82
C ASP A 141 0.49 -6.82 -19.29
N ILE A 142 0.52 -6.45 -18.00
CA ILE A 142 1.69 -5.83 -17.36
C ILE A 142 2.65 -6.92 -16.89
N LEU A 143 3.91 -6.82 -17.31
CA LEU A 143 4.98 -7.61 -16.74
C LEU A 143 5.25 -7.18 -15.28
N MET A 144 4.95 -8.05 -14.32
CA MET A 144 5.16 -7.77 -12.90
C MET A 144 6.60 -8.03 -12.45
N PRO A 145 7.11 -7.33 -11.42
CA PRO A 145 8.51 -7.46 -10.99
C PRO A 145 8.86 -8.83 -10.38
N ASP A 146 7.87 -9.65 -10.03
CA ASP A 146 8.04 -11.03 -9.56
C ASP A 146 7.91 -12.08 -10.69
N SER A 147 7.90 -11.64 -11.94
CA SER A 147 7.85 -12.50 -13.12
C SER A 147 9.02 -13.48 -13.21
N HIS A 148 8.77 -14.64 -13.80
CA HIS A 148 9.75 -15.70 -14.01
C HIS A 148 10.93 -15.27 -14.87
N ILE A 149 10.77 -14.27 -15.76
CA ILE A 149 11.85 -13.81 -16.63
C ILE A 149 13.01 -13.17 -15.86
N PHE A 150 12.75 -12.74 -14.62
CA PHE A 150 13.75 -12.18 -13.73
C PHE A 150 14.43 -13.25 -12.88
N LYS A 151 13.87 -14.46 -12.83
CA LYS A 151 14.29 -15.52 -11.91
C LYS A 151 15.36 -16.40 -12.52
N THR A 152 16.53 -16.48 -11.87
CA THR A 152 17.68 -17.35 -12.20
C THR A 152 17.34 -18.84 -12.22
N ARG A 153 16.27 -19.25 -11.54
CA ARG A 153 15.70 -20.61 -11.66
C ARG A 153 15.24 -20.91 -13.09
N TYR A 154 14.73 -19.91 -13.81
CA TYR A 154 14.12 -20.06 -15.14
C TYR A 154 15.02 -19.48 -16.24
N VAL A 155 15.90 -18.55 -15.91
CA VAL A 155 16.67 -17.77 -16.87
C VAL A 155 18.15 -17.84 -16.52
N ASN A 156 19.03 -17.93 -17.52
CA ASN A 156 20.48 -17.87 -17.32
C ASN A 156 20.84 -16.64 -16.45
N HIS A 157 21.73 -16.82 -15.47
CA HIS A 157 22.09 -15.78 -14.51
C HIS A 157 22.41 -14.42 -15.14
N ASN A 158 23.22 -14.40 -16.20
CA ASN A 158 23.60 -13.14 -16.86
C ASN A 158 22.41 -12.47 -17.55
N ILE A 159 21.53 -13.26 -18.17
CA ILE A 159 20.31 -12.74 -18.80
C ILE A 159 19.36 -12.23 -17.74
N ALA A 160 19.19 -12.94 -16.62
CA ALA A 160 18.34 -12.49 -15.52
C ALA A 160 18.83 -11.13 -15.00
N CYS A 161 20.13 -10.96 -14.77
CA CYS A 161 20.72 -9.68 -14.37
C CYS A 161 20.49 -8.57 -15.41
N GLU A 162 20.83 -8.80 -16.68
CA GLU A 162 20.64 -7.82 -17.76
C GLU A 162 19.15 -7.42 -17.93
N THR A 163 18.24 -8.40 -17.85
CA THR A 163 16.80 -8.18 -18.00
C THR A 163 16.23 -7.39 -16.83
N ARG A 164 16.68 -7.70 -15.60
CA ARG A 164 16.29 -6.95 -14.39
C ARG A 164 16.78 -5.51 -14.44
N GLU A 165 18.05 -5.31 -14.78
CA GLU A 165 18.60 -3.96 -14.96
C GLU A 165 17.78 -3.20 -16.00
N ALA A 166 17.54 -3.77 -17.18
CA ALA A 166 16.74 -3.14 -18.23
C ALA A 166 15.31 -2.82 -17.75
N TYR A 167 14.64 -3.74 -17.07
CA TYR A 167 13.27 -3.53 -16.58
C TYR A 167 13.20 -2.42 -15.52
N PHE A 168 13.97 -2.52 -14.43
CA PHE A 168 13.90 -1.54 -13.34
C PHE A 168 14.47 -0.17 -13.74
N SER A 169 15.44 -0.13 -14.66
CA SER A 169 16.04 1.12 -15.17
C SER A 169 15.27 1.79 -16.30
N ASN A 170 14.15 1.24 -16.77
CA ASN A 170 13.34 1.90 -17.79
C ASN A 170 11.90 2.16 -17.37
N ASN A 171 11.36 1.38 -16.43
CA ASN A 171 9.99 1.52 -15.97
C ASN A 171 9.80 2.51 -14.83
N THR A 172 8.55 2.96 -14.65
CA THR A 172 8.12 3.73 -13.49
C THR A 172 7.35 2.82 -12.54
N PHE A 173 7.68 2.83 -11.25
CA PHE A 173 7.02 1.99 -10.25
C PHE A 173 6.08 2.82 -9.40
N SER A 174 4.79 2.49 -9.41
CA SER A 174 3.77 3.07 -8.52
C SER A 174 3.68 2.22 -7.25
N ILE A 175 4.02 2.79 -6.10
CA ILE A 175 4.11 2.08 -4.83
C ILE A 175 3.19 2.75 -3.80
N CYS A 176 2.44 1.95 -3.05
CA CYS A 176 1.55 2.44 -1.99
C CYS A 176 2.25 2.45 -0.62
N ASN A 177 1.95 3.43 0.23
CA ASN A 177 2.45 3.47 1.61
C ASN A 177 1.70 2.55 2.59
N VAL A 178 0.68 1.82 2.13
CA VAL A 178 -0.13 0.89 2.93
C VAL A 178 0.58 -0.47 3.07
N ASP A 179 0.38 -1.14 4.20
CA ASP A 179 0.94 -2.46 4.56
C ASP A 179 2.40 -2.67 4.17
N MET A 180 3.27 -1.72 4.53
CA MET A 180 4.71 -1.82 4.30
C MET A 180 5.12 -1.85 2.81
N GLY A 181 4.25 -1.50 1.86
CA GLY A 181 4.55 -1.61 0.42
C GLY A 181 5.86 -0.93 -0.04
N ILE A 182 6.18 0.23 0.52
CA ILE A 182 7.45 0.94 0.24
C ILE A 182 8.64 0.17 0.79
N PHE A 183 8.52 -0.33 2.02
CA PHE A 183 9.55 -1.15 2.64
C PHE A 183 9.76 -2.45 1.84
N ASP A 184 8.69 -3.15 1.49
CA ASP A 184 8.78 -4.41 0.74
C ASP A 184 9.43 -4.21 -0.63
N PHE A 185 9.11 -3.11 -1.33
CA PHE A 185 9.79 -2.76 -2.56
C PHE A 185 11.29 -2.48 -2.35
N VAL A 186 11.64 -1.63 -1.38
CA VAL A 186 13.02 -1.24 -1.09
C VAL A 186 13.84 -2.41 -0.54
N TYR A 187 13.25 -3.41 0.09
CA TYR A 187 13.99 -4.57 0.60
C TYR A 187 13.80 -5.84 -0.25
N GLY A 188 13.27 -5.71 -1.47
CA GLY A 188 13.23 -6.78 -2.46
C GLY A 188 12.16 -7.86 -2.24
N ARG A 189 11.16 -7.59 -1.39
CA ARG A 189 10.00 -8.47 -1.15
C ARG A 189 8.86 -8.17 -2.13
N ILE A 190 9.12 -8.32 -3.43
CA ILE A 190 8.14 -7.93 -4.47
C ILE A 190 7.09 -9.02 -4.75
N THR A 191 6.98 -10.04 -3.92
CA THR A 191 6.03 -11.15 -4.15
C THR A 191 4.62 -10.79 -3.68
N ALA A 192 3.63 -11.01 -4.55
CA ALA A 192 2.20 -10.87 -4.24
C ALA A 192 1.68 -11.79 -3.11
N ALA A 193 2.50 -12.76 -2.66
CA ALA A 193 2.11 -13.83 -1.74
C ALA A 193 2.62 -13.67 -0.30
N SER A 194 3.25 -12.56 0.07
CA SER A 194 3.71 -12.39 1.46
C SER A 194 2.55 -12.03 2.38
N ALA A 195 1.71 -13.02 2.69
CA ALA A 195 0.83 -13.07 3.84
C ALA A 195 1.62 -13.24 5.17
N LEU A 196 2.91 -12.90 5.17
CA LEU A 196 3.70 -12.84 6.39
C LEU A 196 3.31 -11.56 7.12
N SER A 197 2.79 -11.74 8.33
CA SER A 197 2.48 -10.66 9.27
C SER A 197 3.59 -9.60 9.28
N PRO A 198 3.24 -8.31 9.39
CA PRO A 198 4.23 -7.26 9.60
C PRO A 198 5.17 -7.66 10.73
N PRO A 199 6.47 -7.36 10.66
CA PRO A 199 7.33 -7.55 11.82
C PRO A 199 6.71 -6.80 13.00
N GLU A 200 6.38 -7.50 14.10
CA GLU A 200 5.73 -6.95 15.32
C GLU A 200 6.50 -5.78 15.95
N ARG A 201 7.71 -5.50 15.46
CA ARG A 201 8.54 -4.37 15.86
C ARG A 201 9.09 -3.69 14.62
N THR A 202 8.55 -2.53 14.28
CA THR A 202 9.33 -1.49 13.60
C THR A 202 10.60 -1.27 14.41
N TYR A 203 11.75 -1.67 13.86
CA TYR A 203 13.04 -1.50 14.54
C TYR A 203 13.27 0.00 14.77
N PRO A 204 13.56 0.44 16.00
CA PRO A 204 13.82 1.85 16.31
C PRO A 204 14.93 2.49 15.47
N SER A 205 15.77 1.67 14.83
CA SER A 205 16.90 2.07 13.99
C SER A 205 16.67 1.91 12.49
N GLY A 206 15.52 1.36 12.04
CA GLY A 206 15.29 1.09 10.61
C GLY A 206 16.17 -0.02 10.01
N ILE A 207 16.99 -0.71 10.81
CA ILE A 207 17.89 -1.77 10.33
C ILE A 207 17.17 -3.12 10.37
N VAL A 208 16.87 -3.66 9.21
CA VAL A 208 16.35 -5.02 9.04
C VAL A 208 17.54 -5.99 9.02
N PRO A 209 17.54 -7.08 9.81
CA PRO A 209 18.57 -8.12 9.68
C PRO A 209 18.57 -8.68 8.25
N MET A 210 19.73 -8.64 7.56
CA MET A 210 19.89 -9.19 6.19
C MET A 210 19.38 -10.63 6.05
N SER A 211 19.39 -11.41 7.14
CA SER A 211 18.91 -12.80 7.18
C SER A 211 17.40 -12.98 6.96
N ARG A 212 16.61 -11.89 6.89
CA ARG A 212 15.16 -11.92 6.65
C ARG A 212 14.73 -11.31 5.32
N VAL A 213 15.66 -10.81 4.53
CA VAL A 213 15.38 -10.59 3.11
C VAL A 213 15.34 -11.98 2.53
N ASP A 214 14.19 -12.39 2.01
CA ASP A 214 14.12 -13.53 1.11
C ASP A 214 15.08 -13.16 -0.04
N MET A 215 16.33 -13.61 0.08
CA MET A 215 17.38 -13.46 -0.92
C MET A 215 17.01 -14.42 -2.04
N VAL A 216 15.86 -14.17 -2.65
CA VAL A 216 15.39 -14.92 -3.80
C VAL A 216 16.42 -14.74 -4.90
N GLU A 217 17.16 -13.61 -4.93
CA GLU A 217 18.33 -13.35 -5.79
C GLU A 217 19.30 -12.29 -5.22
N ASP A 218 20.59 -12.40 -5.56
CA ASP A 218 21.71 -11.61 -4.99
C ASP A 218 21.66 -10.09 -5.23
N ILE A 219 20.77 -9.59 -6.08
CA ILE A 219 20.69 -8.16 -6.43
C ILE A 219 19.30 -7.64 -6.07
N PRO A 220 19.18 -6.69 -5.13
CA PRO A 220 17.90 -6.04 -4.87
C PRO A 220 17.40 -5.21 -6.06
N ALA A 221 16.12 -5.41 -6.41
CA ALA A 221 15.42 -4.73 -7.50
C ALA A 221 15.52 -3.20 -7.47
N PHE A 222 15.51 -2.61 -6.28
CA PHE A 222 15.52 -1.16 -6.08
C PHE A 222 16.83 -0.47 -6.51
N ILE A 223 17.93 -1.23 -6.70
CA ILE A 223 19.22 -0.65 -7.11
C ILE A 223 19.14 0.00 -8.49
N PHE A 224 18.29 -0.52 -9.37
CA PHE A 224 18.13 -0.03 -10.74
C PHE A 224 16.92 0.90 -10.90
N ALA A 225 16.00 0.90 -9.93
CA ALA A 225 14.78 1.69 -9.99
C ALA A 225 15.07 3.17 -9.70
N HIS A 226 14.82 4.01 -10.69
CA HIS A 226 15.11 5.46 -10.64
C HIS A 226 13.87 6.32 -10.91
N LYS A 227 12.71 5.74 -11.24
CA LYS A 227 11.42 6.44 -11.40
C LYS A 227 10.36 5.84 -10.49
N LEU A 228 10.00 6.57 -9.43
CA LEU A 228 9.02 6.13 -8.44
C LEU A 228 7.81 7.06 -8.42
N GLN A 229 6.63 6.47 -8.27
CA GLN A 229 5.38 7.14 -7.91
C GLN A 229 4.94 6.63 -6.54
N LEU A 230 5.09 7.43 -5.50
CA LEU A 230 4.70 7.06 -4.14
C LEU A 230 3.29 7.54 -3.86
N ARG A 231 2.32 6.62 -3.83
CA ARG A 231 0.92 6.89 -3.53
C ARG A 231 0.71 6.86 -2.02
N LEU A 232 0.49 8.04 -1.44
CA LEU A 232 0.26 8.22 -0.02
C LEU A 232 -1.25 8.28 0.25
N LYS A 233 -1.84 7.15 0.66
CA LYS A 233 -3.29 6.98 0.82
C LYS A 233 -3.78 7.46 2.19
N TYR A 234 -3.87 8.77 2.36
CA TYR A 234 -4.40 9.36 3.58
C TYR A 234 -5.93 9.31 3.65
N GLU A 235 -6.63 8.93 2.57
CA GLU A 235 -8.06 8.63 2.63
C GLU A 235 -8.38 7.46 3.60
N HIS A 236 -7.42 6.56 3.88
CA HIS A 236 -7.56 5.50 4.88
C HIS A 236 -7.55 6.03 6.32
N MET A 237 -7.06 7.24 6.53
CA MET A 237 -6.97 7.86 7.85
C MET A 237 -8.35 7.95 8.51
N ASN A 238 -9.40 8.29 7.75
CA ASN A 238 -10.75 8.35 8.29
C ASN A 238 -11.22 6.97 8.78
N ALA A 239 -11.08 5.93 7.95
CA ALA A 239 -11.46 4.57 8.33
C ALA A 239 -10.68 4.04 9.54
N ALA A 240 -9.40 4.40 9.65
CA ALA A 240 -8.54 4.00 10.78
C ALA A 240 -8.86 4.77 12.07
N ILE A 241 -9.27 6.04 11.97
CA ILE A 241 -9.56 6.89 13.13
C ILE A 241 -11.00 6.69 13.64
N THR A 242 -11.98 6.44 12.76
CA THR A 242 -13.41 6.46 13.13
C THR A 242 -13.97 5.10 13.54
N LYS A 243 -13.20 4.01 13.47
CA LYS A 243 -13.65 2.71 13.96
C LYS A 243 -13.67 2.76 15.49
N ASP A 244 -14.85 2.69 16.07
CA ASP A 244 -15.10 2.38 17.49
C ASP A 244 -14.89 3.49 18.54
N VAL A 245 -14.68 4.76 18.14
CA VAL A 245 -14.49 5.85 19.12
C VAL A 245 -15.83 6.55 19.48
N PRO A 246 -16.26 6.59 20.77
CA PRO A 246 -17.48 7.27 21.22
C PRO A 246 -17.48 8.79 20.93
N VAL A 247 -18.61 9.50 21.04
CA VAL A 247 -18.68 10.96 20.71
C VAL A 247 -18.25 11.89 21.88
N ALA A 248 -17.47 11.41 22.85
CA ALA A 248 -17.09 12.18 24.05
C ALA A 248 -15.85 13.09 23.83
N PRO A 249 -15.58 14.11 24.70
CA PRO A 249 -14.34 14.90 24.63
C PRO A 249 -13.05 14.06 24.73
N VAL A 250 -13.07 13.01 25.57
CA VAL A 250 -11.97 12.03 25.66
C VAL A 250 -11.71 11.35 24.31
N ALA A 251 -12.78 11.05 23.58
CA ALA A 251 -12.67 10.45 22.27
C ALA A 251 -12.11 11.42 21.21
N ARG A 252 -12.26 12.74 21.37
CA ARG A 252 -11.61 13.72 20.48
C ARG A 252 -10.10 13.77 20.68
N ARG A 253 -9.64 13.68 21.93
CA ARG A 253 -8.22 13.52 22.26
C ARG A 253 -7.66 12.23 21.64
N GLU A 254 -8.36 11.12 21.82
CA GLU A 254 -7.99 9.82 21.26
C GLU A 254 -7.98 9.84 19.71
N THR A 255 -8.98 10.47 19.10
CA THR A 255 -9.04 10.71 17.64
C THR A 255 -7.79 11.44 17.16
N PHE A 256 -7.39 12.52 17.84
CA PHE A 256 -6.20 13.29 17.47
C PHE A 256 -4.90 12.52 17.73
N ALA A 257 -4.82 11.75 18.81
CA ALA A 257 -3.67 10.87 19.07
C ALA A 257 -3.55 9.78 17.99
N ASN A 258 -4.67 9.19 17.57
CA ASN A 258 -4.75 8.21 16.48
C ASN A 258 -4.34 8.85 15.14
N GLU A 259 -4.78 10.08 14.86
CA GLU A 259 -4.30 10.85 13.71
C GLU A 259 -2.77 11.00 13.75
N CYS A 260 -2.22 11.49 14.86
CA CYS A 260 -0.78 11.68 15.01
C CYS A 260 0.00 10.36 14.87
N SER A 261 -0.54 9.26 15.41
CA SER A 261 0.01 7.90 15.27
C SER A 261 0.00 7.46 13.81
N PHE A 262 -1.12 7.62 13.09
CA PHE A 262 -1.23 7.32 11.68
C PHE A 262 -0.22 8.11 10.83
N LEU A 263 -0.11 9.43 11.06
CA LEU A 263 0.83 10.29 10.36
C LEU A 263 2.30 9.91 10.65
N ARG A 264 2.62 9.55 11.90
CA ARG A 264 3.95 9.01 12.27
C ARG A 264 4.25 7.71 11.54
N ASN A 265 3.30 6.78 11.48
CA ASN A 265 3.46 5.51 10.77
C ASN A 265 3.66 5.73 9.27
N ALA A 266 2.87 6.63 8.67
CA ALA A 266 3.03 7.02 7.27
C ALA A 266 4.43 7.60 7.02
N LYS A 267 4.91 8.53 7.86
CA LYS A 267 6.29 9.05 7.79
C LYS A 267 7.33 7.93 7.91
N ASN A 268 7.19 7.06 8.91
CA ASN A 268 8.13 5.97 9.16
C ASN A 268 8.22 5.01 7.97
N SER A 269 7.11 4.75 7.26
CA SER A 269 7.13 3.94 6.04
C SER A 269 8.03 4.52 4.94
N LEU A 270 8.14 5.85 4.88
CA LEU A 270 8.97 6.56 3.91
C LEU A 270 10.45 6.59 4.29
N SER A 271 10.81 6.27 5.54
CA SER A 271 12.21 6.27 5.97
C SER A 271 13.07 5.29 5.18
N SER A 272 12.47 4.20 4.68
CA SER A 272 13.11 3.21 3.80
C SER A 272 13.70 3.84 2.54
N LEU A 273 13.16 4.96 2.05
CA LEU A 273 13.68 5.65 0.87
C LEU A 273 15.11 6.17 1.06
N HIS A 274 15.52 6.43 2.31
CA HIS A 274 16.92 6.81 2.61
C HIS A 274 17.90 5.67 2.38
N CYS A 275 17.45 4.41 2.40
CA CYS A 275 18.28 3.25 2.12
C CYS A 275 18.50 2.99 0.62
N MET A 276 17.76 3.69 -0.26
CA MET A 276 17.99 3.58 -1.70
C MET A 276 19.37 4.15 -2.04
N GLN A 277 20.21 3.36 -2.69
CA GLN A 277 21.56 3.79 -3.06
C GLN A 277 21.51 4.78 -4.22
N ALA A 278 22.51 5.65 -4.29
CA ALA A 278 22.68 6.52 -5.45
C ALA A 278 23.12 5.67 -6.64
N GLY A 279 22.30 5.62 -7.68
CA GLY A 279 22.62 4.96 -8.93
C GLY A 279 23.38 5.87 -9.89
N ASN A 280 23.63 5.36 -11.10
CA ASN A 280 24.18 6.18 -12.20
C ASN A 280 23.19 7.22 -12.74
N GLN A 281 21.90 7.09 -12.38
CA GLN A 281 20.83 7.98 -12.79
C GLN A 281 20.20 8.64 -11.58
N ALA A 282 19.70 9.86 -11.78
CA ALA A 282 18.99 10.57 -10.73
C ALA A 282 17.68 9.85 -10.39
N LEU A 283 17.40 9.69 -9.10
CA LEU A 283 16.18 9.13 -8.55
C LEU A 283 15.04 10.17 -8.64
N GLU A 284 14.10 9.94 -9.56
CA GLU A 284 12.90 10.73 -9.74
C GLU A 284 11.76 10.15 -8.89
N ILE A 285 11.28 10.93 -7.91
CA ILE A 285 10.19 10.53 -7.01
C ILE A 285 9.01 11.48 -7.17
N GLU A 286 7.88 10.96 -7.59
CA GLU A 286 6.58 11.64 -7.61
C GLU A 286 5.75 11.18 -6.40
N PHE A 287 5.66 12.01 -5.36
CA PHE A 287 4.72 11.81 -4.26
C PHE A 287 3.31 12.19 -4.72
N ILE A 288 2.38 11.25 -4.63
CA ILE A 288 0.96 11.45 -4.92
C ILE A 288 0.20 11.36 -3.60
N ILE A 289 -0.06 12.51 -2.98
CA ILE A 289 -0.85 12.61 -1.75
C ILE A 289 -2.31 12.45 -2.14
N MET A 290 -2.89 11.31 -1.76
CA MET A 290 -4.30 11.01 -1.97
C MET A 290 -5.04 11.30 -0.67
N THR A 291 -6.06 12.14 -0.74
CA THR A 291 -6.94 12.41 0.39
C THR A 291 -8.40 12.31 -0.03
N SER A 292 -9.29 12.12 0.96
CA SER A 292 -10.74 12.22 0.79
C SER A 292 -11.30 13.07 1.93
N ILE A 293 -10.96 14.35 1.92
CA ILE A 293 -11.32 15.28 2.98
C ILE A 293 -12.76 15.74 2.75
N GLU A 294 -13.68 15.11 3.48
CA GLU A 294 -15.13 15.37 3.35
C GLU A 294 -15.58 16.67 4.06
N GLN A 295 -14.91 17.07 5.14
CA GLN A 295 -15.31 18.22 5.97
C GLN A 295 -14.35 19.42 5.80
N PRO A 296 -14.83 20.58 5.35
CA PRO A 296 -13.96 21.69 4.99
C PRO A 296 -13.28 22.40 6.17
N ARG A 297 -13.83 22.31 7.40
CA ARG A 297 -13.23 22.95 8.59
C ARG A 297 -12.03 22.18 9.12
N ASP A 298 -12.25 20.98 9.67
CA ASP A 298 -11.17 20.11 10.19
C ASP A 298 -10.25 19.61 9.06
N GLY A 299 -10.74 19.60 7.83
CA GLY A 299 -9.97 19.22 6.65
C GLY A 299 -8.71 20.04 6.43
N ARG A 300 -8.75 21.37 6.64
CA ARG A 300 -7.57 22.23 6.49
C ARG A 300 -6.48 21.84 7.47
N ARG A 301 -6.84 21.68 8.75
CA ARG A 301 -5.94 21.27 9.82
C ARG A 301 -5.30 19.91 9.52
N ARG A 302 -6.10 18.91 9.17
CA ARG A 302 -5.62 17.56 8.82
C ARG A 302 -4.65 17.60 7.64
N PHE A 303 -4.98 18.36 6.58
CA PHE A 303 -4.10 18.46 5.43
C PHE A 303 -2.77 19.13 5.76
N VAL A 304 -2.77 20.16 6.63
CA VAL A 304 -1.52 20.73 7.15
C VAL A 304 -0.72 19.68 7.92
N ASN A 305 -1.34 18.87 8.77
CA ASN A 305 -0.65 17.81 9.50
C ASN A 305 -0.05 16.74 8.56
N ILE A 306 -0.76 16.39 7.48
CA ILE A 306 -0.24 15.54 6.40
C ILE A 306 1.03 16.17 5.82
N LEU A 307 0.98 17.45 5.41
CA LEU A 307 2.15 18.14 4.86
C LEU A 307 3.32 18.19 5.87
N GLN A 308 3.04 18.42 7.16
CA GLN A 308 4.07 18.40 8.20
C GLN A 308 4.72 17.02 8.33
N SER A 309 3.92 15.95 8.32
CA SER A 309 4.43 14.58 8.45
C SER A 309 5.40 14.18 7.32
N LEU A 310 5.24 14.81 6.14
CA LEU A 310 6.07 14.57 4.96
C LEU A 310 7.25 15.54 4.82
N ARG A 311 7.22 16.67 5.53
CA ARG A 311 8.14 17.80 5.30
C ARG A 311 9.60 17.40 5.39
N ASN A 312 9.98 16.76 6.50
CA ASN A 312 11.36 16.34 6.73
C ASN A 312 11.80 15.32 5.67
N THR A 313 10.97 14.31 5.38
CA THR A 313 11.31 13.31 4.36
C THR A 313 11.52 13.95 2.98
N VAL A 314 10.64 14.86 2.56
CA VAL A 314 10.76 15.53 1.26
C VAL A 314 12.02 16.40 1.21
N TYR A 315 12.31 17.19 2.24
CA TYR A 315 13.52 18.03 2.25
C TYR A 315 14.81 17.22 2.36
N SER A 316 14.84 16.16 3.17
CA SER A 316 15.99 15.27 3.24
C SER A 316 16.25 14.61 1.90
N LEU A 317 15.22 14.09 1.22
CA LEU A 317 15.39 13.55 -0.11
C LEU A 317 15.89 14.62 -1.09
N LYS A 318 15.32 15.84 -1.04
CA LYS A 318 15.65 16.95 -1.96
C LYS A 318 17.05 17.54 -1.76
N TYR A 319 17.55 17.61 -0.52
CA TYR A 319 18.76 18.38 -0.18
C TYR A 319 19.90 17.56 0.43
N ASP A 320 19.59 16.47 1.13
CA ASP A 320 20.61 15.57 1.69
C ASP A 320 21.08 14.54 0.65
N ARG A 321 20.39 14.47 -0.50
CA ARG A 321 20.81 13.69 -1.67
C ARG A 321 21.05 14.60 -2.87
N ASP A 322 22.19 14.41 -3.53
CA ASP A 322 22.54 15.17 -4.73
C ASP A 322 21.90 14.59 -6.01
N ASP A 323 21.39 13.36 -5.93
CA ASP A 323 20.91 12.57 -7.06
C ASP A 323 19.38 12.45 -7.12
N SER A 324 18.61 13.24 -6.36
CA SER A 324 17.15 13.10 -6.33
C SER A 324 16.41 14.25 -7.01
N ARG A 325 15.24 13.92 -7.59
CA ARG A 325 14.30 14.89 -8.15
C ARG A 325 12.92 14.61 -7.59
N ILE A 326 12.39 15.57 -6.85
CA ILE A 326 11.13 15.40 -6.14
C ILE A 326 10.02 16.21 -6.81
N LYS A 327 8.89 15.54 -7.05
CA LYS A 327 7.62 16.12 -7.46
C LYS A 327 6.55 15.74 -6.46
N VAL A 328 5.67 16.66 -6.10
CA VAL A 328 4.56 16.39 -5.20
C VAL A 328 3.25 16.83 -5.83
N ILE A 329 2.33 15.88 -5.93
CA ILE A 329 0.98 16.01 -6.45
C ILE A 329 -0.01 15.76 -5.33
N HIS A 330 -1.04 16.58 -5.26
CA HIS A 330 -2.20 16.37 -4.39
C HIS A 330 -3.42 15.97 -5.22
N HIS A 331 -4.05 14.87 -4.84
CA HIS A 331 -5.23 14.31 -5.47
C HIS A 331 -6.36 14.16 -4.45
N ASP A 332 -7.39 14.99 -4.57
CA ASP A 332 -8.63 14.91 -3.79
C ASP A 332 -9.76 15.55 -4.60
N GLU A 333 -10.69 14.73 -5.06
CA GLU A 333 -11.80 15.14 -5.93
C GLU A 333 -12.76 16.11 -5.24
N ASN A 334 -12.85 16.09 -3.90
CA ASN A 334 -13.71 17.01 -3.15
C ASN A 334 -13.09 18.42 -3.09
N ILE A 335 -11.77 18.52 -3.30
CA ILE A 335 -11.03 19.80 -3.26
C ILE A 335 -10.78 20.33 -4.67
N SER A 336 -10.39 19.46 -5.61
CA SER A 336 -10.15 19.83 -7.00
C SER A 336 -10.43 18.65 -7.93
N PRO A 337 -11.15 18.88 -9.06
CA PRO A 337 -11.41 17.81 -10.04
C PRO A 337 -10.14 17.35 -10.76
N PHE A 338 -9.02 18.07 -10.64
CA PHE A 338 -7.75 17.72 -11.27
C PHE A 338 -6.63 17.58 -10.22
N PRO A 339 -5.70 16.64 -10.42
CA PRO A 339 -4.48 16.54 -9.62
C PRO A 339 -3.71 17.86 -9.61
N ARG A 340 -3.36 18.34 -8.42
CA ARG A 340 -2.67 19.62 -8.26
C ARG A 340 -1.18 19.41 -8.03
N ASN A 341 -0.35 20.02 -8.87
CA ASN A 341 1.08 20.09 -8.59
C ASN A 341 1.34 21.11 -7.47
N ILE A 342 1.73 20.60 -6.31
CA ILE A 342 2.04 21.40 -5.11
C ILE A 342 3.53 21.37 -4.76
N THR A 343 4.38 20.84 -5.65
CA THR A 343 5.84 20.72 -5.44
C THR A 343 6.47 22.03 -4.94
N ALA A 344 6.00 23.18 -5.43
CA ALA A 344 6.54 24.47 -5.05
C ALA A 344 6.28 24.87 -3.58
N LEU A 345 5.37 24.19 -2.86
CA LEU A 345 5.20 24.39 -1.42
C LEU A 345 6.45 24.00 -0.62
N TRP A 346 7.26 23.06 -1.13
CA TRP A 346 8.55 22.67 -0.54
C TRP A 346 9.66 23.63 -0.98
N SER A 347 9.54 24.87 -0.52
CA SER A 347 10.29 26.05 -0.98
C SER A 347 11.50 26.45 -0.12
N LEU A 348 11.78 25.78 1.00
CA LEU A 348 13.01 26.06 1.74
C LEU A 348 14.21 25.94 0.82
N THR A 349 15.20 26.80 1.02
CA THR A 349 16.54 26.65 0.44
C THR A 349 17.35 25.57 1.17
N LYS A 350 18.47 25.12 0.59
CA LYS A 350 19.36 24.15 1.26
C LYS A 350 19.90 24.72 2.58
N GLU A 351 20.24 26.00 2.59
CA GLU A 351 20.73 26.72 3.77
C GLU A 351 19.67 26.79 4.87
N GLN A 352 18.42 27.08 4.51
CA GLN A 352 17.31 27.05 5.46
C GLN A 352 17.03 25.64 5.99
N TRP A 353 17.15 24.62 5.15
CA TRP A 353 17.00 23.22 5.58
C TRP A 353 18.09 22.81 6.59
N GLU A 354 19.36 23.15 6.32
CA GLU A 354 20.46 22.92 7.26
C GLU A 354 20.25 23.69 8.57
N HIS A 355 19.77 24.93 8.49
CA HIS A 355 19.41 25.71 9.67
C HIS A 355 18.29 25.04 10.48
N GLU A 356 17.25 24.52 9.84
CA GLU A 356 16.16 23.80 10.50
C GLU A 356 16.65 22.50 11.17
N LYS A 357 17.50 21.72 10.50
CA LYS A 357 18.13 20.53 11.08
C LYS A 357 18.96 20.88 12.31
N LYS A 358 19.87 21.85 12.18
CA LYS A 358 20.76 22.28 13.27
C LYS A 358 19.98 22.79 14.48
N ALA A 359 18.91 23.58 14.26
CA ALA A 359 18.08 24.10 15.34
C ALA A 359 17.33 23.01 16.11
N ASN A 360 17.15 21.82 15.52
CA ASN A 360 16.46 20.68 16.14
C ASN A 360 17.37 19.48 16.43
N GLU A 361 18.70 19.60 16.31
CA GLU A 361 19.67 18.49 16.45
C GLU A 361 19.57 17.73 17.78
N ALA A 362 19.21 18.43 18.87
CA ALA A 362 19.03 17.82 20.19
C ALA A 362 17.71 17.03 20.34
N LYS A 363 16.80 17.10 19.38
CA LYS A 363 15.49 16.44 19.42
C LYS A 363 15.55 15.10 18.69
N LEU A 364 15.13 14.02 19.36
CA LEU A 364 14.99 12.69 18.75
C LEU A 364 13.99 12.69 17.57
N THR A 365 12.90 13.45 17.71
CA THR A 365 11.90 13.67 16.66
C THR A 365 11.32 15.07 16.83
N TRP A 366 11.27 15.89 15.79
CA TRP A 366 10.69 17.24 15.88
C TRP A 366 9.49 17.49 14.96
N ASP A 367 9.08 16.52 14.15
CA ASP A 367 7.89 16.66 13.29
C ASP A 367 6.60 16.78 14.11
N ALA A 368 6.50 16.01 15.19
CA ALA A 368 5.32 15.95 16.04
C ALA A 368 5.02 17.28 16.76
N ASP A 369 6.06 18.11 16.96
CA ASP A 369 5.93 19.43 17.60
C ASP A 369 5.14 20.43 16.75
N PHE A 370 4.92 20.12 15.46
CA PHE A 370 4.24 20.99 14.51
C PHE A 370 2.83 20.53 14.15
N TYR A 371 2.35 19.41 14.71
CA TYR A 371 0.98 18.97 14.45
C TYR A 371 -0.02 19.95 15.07
N LEU A 372 -1.02 20.32 14.28
CA LEU A 372 -2.11 21.16 14.71
C LEU A 372 -3.15 20.33 15.47
N SER A 373 -3.37 20.68 16.74
CA SER A 373 -4.44 20.12 17.57
C SER A 373 -5.79 20.74 17.19
N PRO A 374 -6.88 19.96 17.18
CA PRO A 374 -8.21 20.48 16.88
C PRO A 374 -8.64 21.58 17.88
N LEU A 375 -9.39 22.58 17.42
CA LEU A 375 -9.86 23.72 18.23
C LEU A 375 -10.57 23.29 19.52
N GLU A 376 -11.28 22.16 19.50
CA GLU A 376 -12.02 21.65 20.66
C GLU A 376 -11.12 21.21 21.83
N LEU A 377 -9.82 21.02 21.58
CA LEU A 377 -8.81 20.70 22.58
C LEU A 377 -8.03 21.94 23.06
N ASP A 378 -8.36 23.14 22.58
CA ASP A 378 -7.71 24.36 23.03
C ASP A 378 -7.88 24.57 24.54
N GLY A 379 -6.78 24.86 25.22
CA GLY A 379 -6.73 25.03 26.69
C GLY A 379 -6.42 23.75 27.48
N TRP A 380 -6.29 22.60 26.82
CA TRP A 380 -5.88 21.35 27.46
C TRP A 380 -4.39 21.14 27.22
N GLU A 381 -3.55 21.62 28.15
CA GLU A 381 -2.07 21.68 27.99
C GLU A 381 -1.42 20.30 27.69
N ALA A 382 -2.07 19.19 28.06
CA ALA A 382 -1.52 17.84 28.00
C ALA A 382 -1.72 17.12 26.64
N HIS A 383 -2.13 17.81 25.58
CA HIS A 383 -2.46 17.18 24.28
C HIS A 383 -1.46 17.49 23.17
N GLY A 384 -0.31 18.09 23.45
CA GLY A 384 0.72 18.26 22.45
C GLY A 384 0.35 19.10 21.21
N GLY A 385 1.37 19.49 20.45
CA GLY A 385 1.20 20.21 19.19
C GLY A 385 0.79 21.68 19.35
N ILE A 386 0.30 22.25 18.26
CA ILE A 386 -0.01 23.68 18.11
C ILE A 386 -1.53 23.82 17.95
N SER A 387 -2.16 24.66 18.79
CA SER A 387 -3.59 24.98 18.64
C SER A 387 -3.94 25.37 17.18
N GLU A 388 -5.03 24.81 16.64
CA GLU A 388 -5.55 25.17 15.31
C GLU A 388 -5.86 26.67 15.18
N SER A 389 -6.15 27.37 16.27
CA SER A 389 -6.30 28.84 16.27
C SER A 389 -5.06 29.58 15.77
N LYS A 390 -3.89 28.93 15.84
CA LYS A 390 -2.59 29.45 15.37
C LYS A 390 -2.22 28.98 13.94
N MET A 391 -3.11 28.24 13.27
CA MET A 391 -2.84 27.66 11.95
C MET A 391 -2.43 28.72 10.92
N GLU A 392 -3.09 29.88 10.89
CA GLU A 392 -2.76 30.93 9.91
C GLU A 392 -1.34 31.47 10.08
N ALA A 393 -0.93 31.72 11.33
CA ALA A 393 0.43 32.17 11.62
C ALA A 393 1.46 31.08 11.30
N LEU A 394 1.15 29.82 11.59
CA LEU A 394 1.99 28.69 11.21
C LEU A 394 2.13 28.57 9.69
N LEU A 395 1.04 28.68 8.93
CA LEU A 395 1.06 28.60 7.47
C LEU A 395 1.89 29.74 6.87
N HIS A 396 1.74 30.95 7.40
CA HIS A 396 2.48 32.11 6.91
C HIS A 396 3.97 32.05 7.24
N GLU A 397 4.35 31.72 8.49
CA GLU A 397 5.76 31.69 8.91
C GLU A 397 6.52 30.48 8.37
N ARG A 398 5.91 29.28 8.37
CA ARG A 398 6.59 28.00 8.08
C ARG A 398 6.46 27.53 6.63
N TRP A 399 5.35 27.87 5.98
CA TRP A 399 5.05 27.46 4.60
C TRP A 399 4.97 28.63 3.62
N GLY A 400 4.88 29.86 4.12
CA GLY A 400 4.71 31.04 3.27
C GLY A 400 3.38 31.08 2.52
N ILE A 401 2.32 30.43 3.01
CA ILE A 401 0.99 30.37 2.35
C ILE A 401 -0.12 30.88 3.27
N SER A 402 -1.28 31.20 2.69
CA SER A 402 -2.50 31.58 3.44
C SER A 402 -3.55 30.48 3.44
N ASP A 403 -3.64 29.71 2.35
CA ASP A 403 -4.65 28.67 2.20
C ASP A 403 -4.06 27.40 1.61
N VAL A 404 -3.94 26.37 2.44
CA VAL A 404 -3.39 25.06 2.10
C VAL A 404 -4.16 24.35 0.95
N PHE A 405 -5.41 24.72 0.70
CA PHE A 405 -6.22 24.19 -0.40
C PHE A 405 -6.25 25.07 -1.64
N ARG A 406 -5.71 26.28 -1.63
CA ARG A 406 -5.68 27.13 -2.83
C ARG A 406 -4.27 27.41 -3.31
N ASP A 407 -3.33 27.49 -2.38
CA ASP A 407 -1.95 27.82 -2.67
C ASP A 407 -1.18 26.57 -3.11
N THR A 408 -0.57 26.65 -4.28
CA THR A 408 0.35 25.63 -4.81
C THR A 408 1.81 26.04 -4.71
N ARG A 409 2.07 27.29 -4.27
CA ARG A 409 3.38 27.90 -4.06
C ARG A 409 3.31 28.92 -2.91
N PRO A 410 4.42 29.20 -2.22
CA PRO A 410 4.49 30.28 -1.25
C PRO A 410 4.18 31.63 -1.88
N ARG A 411 3.43 32.45 -1.14
CA ARG A 411 3.16 33.87 -1.43
C ARG A 411 3.95 34.80 -0.50
N PHE A 412 4.44 34.28 0.61
CA PHE A 412 5.19 35.01 1.63
C PHE A 412 6.55 34.35 1.87
N PRO A 413 7.58 35.11 2.27
CA PRO A 413 8.86 34.54 2.62
C PRO A 413 8.74 33.69 3.89
N ILE A 414 9.33 32.49 3.86
CA ILE A 414 9.56 31.68 5.07
C ILE A 414 10.67 32.36 5.86
N LYS A 415 10.36 32.75 7.10
CA LYS A 415 11.27 33.52 7.97
C LYS A 415 11.27 32.96 9.38
N GLU A 416 12.38 33.17 10.09
CA GLU A 416 12.49 32.81 11.51
C GLU A 416 11.37 33.47 12.32
N GLY A 417 10.77 32.70 13.19
CA GLY A 417 9.60 33.10 13.96
C GLY A 417 9.23 32.07 15.00
N LYS A 418 7.96 32.07 15.38
CA LYS A 418 7.45 31.17 16.41
C LYS A 418 7.30 29.73 15.93
N TYR A 419 7.11 29.54 14.62
CA TYR A 419 6.81 28.24 14.00
C TYR A 419 7.88 27.73 13.03
N TRP A 420 9.00 28.43 12.89
CA TRP A 420 10.17 27.97 12.13
C TRP A 420 11.43 28.70 12.64
N PRO A 421 12.59 28.03 12.78
CA PRO A 421 12.88 26.62 12.47
C PRO A 421 12.40 25.62 13.53
N VAL A 422 12.21 26.07 14.77
CA VAL A 422 11.81 25.20 15.90
C VAL A 422 10.33 25.36 16.18
N GLY A 423 9.65 24.24 16.37
CA GLY A 423 8.26 24.20 16.80
C GLY A 423 8.19 24.42 18.30
N ASN A 424 7.32 25.32 18.72
CA ASN A 424 6.97 25.55 20.12
C ASN A 424 5.64 24.88 20.49
N GLY A 425 5.31 23.75 19.84
CA GLY A 425 4.20 22.91 20.25
C GLY A 425 4.47 22.28 21.60
N SER A 426 3.43 22.02 22.39
CA SER A 426 3.60 21.26 23.63
C SER A 426 4.03 19.82 23.28
N VAL A 427 4.82 19.20 24.17
CA VAL A 427 5.15 17.79 24.02
C VAL A 427 3.89 16.98 24.31
N GLY A 428 3.38 16.30 23.28
CA GLY A 428 2.27 15.37 23.45
C GLY A 428 2.77 14.05 24.01
N TYR A 429 2.22 13.63 25.15
CA TYR A 429 2.40 12.25 25.65
C TYR A 429 1.38 11.36 24.93
N TRP A 430 1.80 10.79 23.78
CA TRP A 430 0.96 9.99 22.88
C TRP A 430 1.54 8.61 22.55
#